data_AF-A0A9D5I570-F1
#
_entry.id   AF-A0A9D5I570-F1
#
_cell.length_a   1.000
_cell.length_b   1.000
_cell.length_c   1.000
_cell.angle_alpha   90.00
_cell.angle_beta   90.00
_cell.angle_gamma   90.00
#
_symmetry.space_group_name_H-M   'P 1'
#
loop_
_entity.id
_entity.type
_entity.pdbx_description
1 polymer ?
#
loop_
_entity_poly.entity_id
_entity_poly.type
_entity_poly.pdbx_seq_one_letter_code
_entity_poly.pdbx_strand_id
1 'polypeptide(L)'
;MQGILSHPAVQGGLAPFVVALIVAELLQRLRLSGLAIVAGFAVTVYLVSDFSIEPLTAVRKMVLLGLLAAPLALVLIRSNWPSLRWILTVLGGVAGAWVVSNILQQQDLSHALLLGSGCAVYVGWQIFWMDTLRDSPARAGSAGMALGLGTGGSALLGASALLAQLSLSLAAAAGAYLLLQAVANSRLPCGRTFTLPLATIVGVSGCLAVITAQLPWYVLPLLGAIPLLAKIPVSNQMGLRSQSFLLSLLTMGCAAGAIYMAWSAVGAPPL
;
A
#
# COMPACT_ATOMS: atom_id res chain seq x y z
N MET A 1 14.68 26.91 2.93
CA MET A 1 13.50 26.08 3.26
C MET A 1 12.98 25.28 2.07
N GLN A 2 12.87 25.84 0.86
CA GLN A 2 12.41 25.11 -0.33
C GLN A 2 13.29 23.88 -0.69
N GLY A 3 14.61 23.96 -0.55
CA GLY A 3 15.52 22.83 -0.84
C GLY A 3 15.37 21.61 0.08
N ILE A 4 14.81 21.76 1.29
CA ILE A 4 14.56 20.64 2.21
C ILE A 4 13.23 19.94 1.83
N LEU A 5 12.24 20.70 1.39
CA LEU A 5 10.93 20.16 0.98
C LEU A 5 10.97 19.45 -0.37
N SER A 6 11.96 19.77 -1.22
CA SER A 6 12.20 19.08 -2.49
C SER A 6 12.98 17.76 -2.34
N HIS A 7 13.45 17.43 -1.14
CA HIS A 7 14.24 16.22 -0.94
C HIS A 7 13.34 14.97 -0.99
N PRO A 8 13.64 13.94 -1.81
CA PRO A 8 12.77 12.79 -2.04
C PRO A 8 12.44 12.01 -0.76
N ALA A 9 13.39 11.93 0.18
CA ALA A 9 13.17 11.32 1.50
C ALA A 9 12.15 12.08 2.36
N VAL A 10 12.07 13.41 2.22
CA VAL A 10 11.09 14.23 2.93
C VAL A 10 9.70 14.04 2.31
N GLN A 11 9.62 14.05 0.97
CA GLN A 11 8.35 13.93 0.25
C GLN A 11 7.72 12.54 0.35
N GLY A 12 8.54 11.49 0.23
CA GLY A 12 8.09 10.09 0.29
C GLY A 12 8.09 9.47 1.69
N GLY A 13 8.64 10.14 2.71
CA GLY A 13 8.82 9.56 4.03
C GLY A 13 8.34 10.47 5.17
N LEU A 14 9.07 11.56 5.41
CA LEU A 14 8.83 12.39 6.60
C LEU A 14 7.50 13.16 6.55
N ALA A 15 7.18 13.80 5.42
CA ALA A 15 5.91 14.52 5.25
C ALA A 15 4.67 13.61 5.40
N PRO A 16 4.56 12.45 4.70
CA PRO A 16 3.41 11.56 4.86
C PRO A 16 3.33 10.97 6.27
N PHE A 17 4.47 10.72 6.93
CA PHE A 17 4.51 10.24 8.31
C PHE A 17 3.89 11.26 9.28
N VAL A 18 4.34 12.51 9.23
CA VAL A 18 3.86 13.58 10.14
C VAL A 18 2.38 13.86 9.91
N VAL A 19 1.96 13.95 8.64
CA VAL A 19 0.56 14.21 8.28
C VAL A 19 -0.33 13.05 8.73
N ALA A 20 0.09 11.80 8.51
CA ALA A 20 -0.66 10.65 8.97
C ALA A 20 -0.79 10.62 10.50
N LEU A 21 0.26 11.01 11.24
CA LEU A 21 0.21 11.09 12.70
C LEU A 21 -0.82 12.13 13.17
N ILE A 22 -0.76 13.36 12.65
CA ILE A 22 -1.69 14.44 12.98
C ILE A 22 -3.13 14.03 12.65
N VAL A 23 -3.36 13.50 11.44
CA VAL A 23 -4.70 13.09 11.01
C VAL A 23 -5.21 11.90 11.82
N ALA A 24 -4.37 10.92 12.13
CA ALA A 24 -4.77 9.78 12.96
C ALA A 24 -5.19 10.23 14.36
N GLU A 25 -4.45 11.17 14.97
CA GLU A 25 -4.75 11.72 16.29
C GLU A 25 -6.01 12.59 16.30
N LEU A 26 -6.23 13.38 15.24
CA LEU A 26 -7.41 14.22 15.12
C LEU A 26 -8.68 13.39 14.87
N LEU A 27 -8.61 12.39 13.98
CA LEU A 27 -9.75 11.57 13.58
C LEU A 27 -10.00 10.35 14.49
N GLN A 28 -9.16 10.11 15.51
CA GLN A 28 -9.38 9.03 16.48
C GLN A 28 -10.72 9.16 17.20
N ARG A 29 -11.12 10.39 17.53
CA ARG A 29 -12.38 10.67 18.23
C ARG A 29 -13.59 10.30 17.38
N LEU A 30 -13.46 10.40 16.06
CA LEU A 30 -14.52 10.12 15.09
C LEU A 30 -14.53 8.66 14.60
N ARG A 31 -13.65 7.81 15.15
CA ARG A 31 -13.42 6.43 14.66
C ARG A 31 -12.98 6.33 13.19
N LEU A 32 -12.36 7.40 12.69
CA LEU A 32 -11.98 7.55 11.28
C LEU A 32 -10.46 7.59 11.07
N SER A 33 -9.67 7.15 12.05
CA SER A 33 -8.20 7.16 11.99
C SER A 33 -7.61 6.46 10.76
N GLY A 34 -8.37 5.57 10.09
CA GLY A 34 -7.96 4.94 8.84
C GLY A 34 -7.69 5.90 7.68
N LEU A 35 -8.34 7.07 7.67
CA LEU A 35 -8.12 8.12 6.65
C LEU A 35 -6.72 8.73 6.70
N ALA A 36 -5.97 8.50 7.78
CA ALA A 36 -4.58 8.96 7.92
C ALA A 36 -3.67 8.46 6.79
N ILE A 37 -3.87 7.24 6.30
CA ILE A 37 -3.09 6.71 5.16
C ILE A 37 -3.34 7.55 3.91
N VAL A 38 -4.61 7.83 3.61
CA VAL A 38 -5.01 8.58 2.42
C VAL A 38 -4.49 9.99 2.51
N ALA A 39 -4.53 10.61 3.70
CA ALA A 39 -3.98 11.94 3.91
C ALA A 39 -2.45 11.97 3.72
N GLY A 40 -1.73 11.00 4.28
CA GLY A 40 -0.28 10.86 4.06
C GLY A 40 0.05 10.69 2.58
N PHE A 41 -0.63 9.78 1.90
CA PHE A 41 -0.49 9.55 0.47
C PHE A 41 -0.79 10.81 -0.36
N ALA A 42 -1.90 11.50 -0.07
CA ALA A 42 -2.31 12.71 -0.78
C ALA A 42 -1.26 13.83 -0.66
N VAL A 43 -0.60 13.96 0.49
CA VAL A 43 0.49 14.93 0.66
C VAL A 43 1.70 14.56 -0.19
N THR A 44 2.08 13.29 -0.28
CA THR A 44 3.15 12.89 -1.22
C THR A 44 2.76 13.13 -2.67
N VAL A 45 1.51 12.85 -3.06
CA VAL A 45 1.01 13.15 -4.41
C VAL A 45 1.08 14.64 -4.72
N TYR A 46 0.69 15.48 -3.76
CA TYR A 46 0.80 16.93 -3.88
C TYR A 46 2.25 17.36 -4.11
N LEU A 47 3.19 16.84 -3.31
CA LEU A 47 4.59 17.24 -3.35
C LEU A 47 5.37 16.72 -4.57
N VAL A 48 4.94 15.59 -5.16
CA VAL A 48 5.68 14.90 -6.24
C VAL A 48 5.05 15.11 -7.61
N SER A 49 3.73 15.27 -7.71
CA SER A 49 3.00 15.20 -8.98
C SER A 49 2.00 16.34 -9.26
N ASP A 50 1.92 17.35 -8.39
CA ASP A 50 1.13 18.59 -8.55
C ASP A 50 -0.37 18.40 -8.94
N PHE A 51 -0.98 17.24 -8.63
CA PHE A 51 -2.38 16.88 -8.96
C PHE A 51 -2.85 17.11 -10.41
N SER A 52 -1.95 17.38 -11.36
CA SER A 52 -2.35 17.54 -12.76
C SER A 52 -3.01 16.25 -13.26
N ILE A 53 -4.15 16.37 -13.94
CA ILE A 53 -4.99 15.22 -14.32
C ILE A 53 -4.69 14.80 -15.77
N GLU A 54 -4.32 15.73 -16.65
CA GLU A 54 -3.98 15.46 -18.05
C GLU A 54 -2.47 15.46 -18.30
N PRO A 55 -1.89 14.44 -18.97
CA PRO A 55 -2.53 13.25 -19.56
C PRO A 55 -2.83 12.14 -18.52
N LEU A 56 -3.80 11.26 -18.83
CA LEU A 56 -4.28 10.18 -17.95
C LEU A 56 -3.32 8.96 -17.93
N THR A 57 -2.15 9.14 -17.32
CA THR A 57 -1.13 8.08 -17.19
C THR A 57 -1.54 6.99 -16.19
N ALA A 58 -0.92 5.81 -16.25
CA ALA A 58 -1.19 4.70 -15.34
C ALA A 58 -0.97 5.09 -13.86
N VAL A 59 0.07 5.86 -13.57
CA VAL A 59 0.33 6.41 -12.23
C VAL A 59 -0.81 7.32 -11.76
N ARG A 60 -1.35 8.18 -12.62
CA ARG A 60 -2.47 9.06 -12.26
C ARG A 60 -3.77 8.29 -12.03
N LYS A 61 -4.03 7.24 -12.81
CA LYS A 61 -5.13 6.31 -12.54
C LYS A 61 -4.99 5.65 -11.17
N MET A 62 -3.77 5.25 -10.78
CA MET A 62 -3.50 4.73 -9.45
C MET A 62 -3.80 5.75 -8.35
N VAL A 63 -3.35 7.01 -8.52
CA VAL A 63 -3.64 8.11 -7.58
C VAL A 63 -5.15 8.33 -7.43
N LEU A 64 -5.89 8.38 -8.54
CA LEU A 64 -7.34 8.54 -8.54
C LEU A 64 -8.03 7.39 -7.80
N LEU A 65 -7.63 6.14 -8.05
CA LEU A 65 -8.18 4.98 -7.34
C LEU A 65 -7.87 5.01 -5.85
N GLY A 66 -6.66 5.43 -5.46
CA GLY A 66 -6.28 5.58 -4.05
C GLY A 66 -7.14 6.61 -3.33
N LEU A 67 -7.41 7.76 -3.97
CA LEU A 67 -8.25 8.82 -3.44
C LEU A 67 -9.73 8.43 -3.41
N LEU A 68 -10.23 7.74 -4.45
CA LEU A 68 -11.62 7.25 -4.53
C LEU A 68 -11.89 6.06 -3.60
N ALA A 69 -10.86 5.30 -3.22
CA ALA A 69 -11.00 4.22 -2.24
C ALA A 69 -11.39 4.76 -0.85
N ALA A 70 -11.00 5.98 -0.50
CA ALA A 70 -11.32 6.61 0.77
C ALA A 70 -12.82 6.89 0.98
N PRO A 71 -13.52 7.62 0.08
CA PRO A 71 -14.96 7.83 0.20
C PRO A 71 -15.74 6.51 0.05
N LEU A 72 -15.30 5.60 -0.82
CA LEU A 72 -15.90 4.26 -0.91
C LEU A 72 -15.83 3.52 0.43
N ALA A 73 -14.67 3.53 1.09
CA ALA A 73 -14.51 2.91 2.40
C ALA A 73 -15.34 3.57 3.50
N LEU A 74 -15.56 4.89 3.40
CA LEU A 74 -16.41 5.66 4.31
C LEU A 74 -17.88 5.25 4.15
N VAL A 75 -18.37 5.13 2.92
CA VAL A 75 -19.73 4.61 2.62
C VAL A 75 -19.89 3.18 3.12
N LEU A 76 -18.84 2.36 3.00
CA LEU A 76 -18.87 0.94 3.38
C LEU A 76 -18.57 0.69 4.87
N ILE A 77 -18.43 1.74 5.70
CA ILE A 77 -18.06 1.60 7.12
C ILE A 77 -19.12 0.85 7.94
N ARG A 78 -20.40 0.98 7.55
CA ARG A 78 -21.53 0.35 8.26
C ARG A 78 -21.92 -1.02 7.68
N SER A 79 -21.55 -1.30 6.43
CA SER A 79 -21.96 -2.53 5.75
C SER A 79 -21.08 -3.71 6.18
N ASN A 80 -21.66 -4.76 6.77
CA ASN A 80 -20.89 -5.95 7.19
C ASN A 80 -21.23 -7.21 6.39
N TRP A 81 -21.64 -7.07 5.13
CA TRP A 81 -22.08 -8.20 4.34
C TRP A 81 -20.89 -9.10 3.96
N PRO A 82 -20.99 -10.43 4.13
CA PRO A 82 -19.89 -11.34 3.80
C PRO A 82 -19.56 -11.32 2.29
N SER A 83 -20.57 -11.16 1.44
CA SER A 83 -20.43 -11.05 -0.02
C SER A 83 -19.70 -9.78 -0.47
N LEU A 84 -19.73 -8.72 0.35
CA LEU A 84 -19.05 -7.46 0.02
C LEU A 84 -17.55 -7.65 -0.15
N ARG A 85 -16.94 -8.63 0.53
CA ARG A 85 -15.53 -8.97 0.37
C ARG A 85 -15.21 -9.41 -1.06
N TRP A 86 -15.99 -10.35 -1.57
CA TRP A 86 -15.85 -10.86 -2.93
C TRP A 86 -16.08 -9.76 -3.96
N ILE A 87 -17.08 -8.90 -3.74
CA ILE A 87 -17.36 -7.75 -4.60
C ILE A 87 -16.16 -6.79 -4.62
N LEU A 88 -15.58 -6.46 -3.47
CA LEU A 88 -14.41 -5.58 -3.37
C LEU A 88 -13.17 -6.18 -4.03
N THR A 89 -12.97 -7.49 -3.90
CA THR A 89 -11.89 -8.21 -4.58
C THR A 89 -12.03 -8.14 -6.09
N VAL A 90 -13.23 -8.40 -6.63
CA VAL A 90 -13.50 -8.32 -8.07
C VAL A 90 -13.35 -6.89 -8.57
N LEU A 91 -13.94 -5.90 -7.88
CA LEU A 91 -13.80 -4.49 -8.22
C LEU A 91 -12.33 -4.04 -8.19
N GLY A 92 -11.57 -4.50 -7.19
CA GLY A 92 -10.15 -4.25 -7.08
C GLY A 92 -9.33 -4.82 -8.23
N GLY A 93 -9.60 -6.07 -8.62
CA GLY A 93 -8.96 -6.70 -9.78
C GLY A 93 -9.27 -5.96 -11.09
N VAL A 94 -10.53 -5.59 -11.30
CA VAL A 94 -10.95 -4.78 -12.46
C VAL A 94 -10.26 -3.42 -12.46
N ALA A 95 -10.18 -2.76 -11.31
CA ALA A 95 -9.49 -1.49 -11.17
C ALA A 95 -7.98 -1.62 -11.48
N GLY A 96 -7.34 -2.70 -11.04
CA GLY A 96 -5.95 -3.03 -11.40
C GLY A 96 -5.74 -3.21 -12.90
N ALA A 97 -6.61 -3.99 -13.56
CA ALA A 97 -6.58 -4.16 -15.01
C ALA A 97 -6.80 -2.84 -15.77
N TRP A 98 -7.70 -1.98 -15.28
CA TRP A 98 -7.98 -0.68 -15.86
C TRP A 98 -6.80 0.31 -15.75
N VAL A 99 -6.03 0.25 -14.67
CA VAL A 99 -4.82 1.09 -14.52
C VAL A 99 -3.79 0.73 -15.59
N VAL A 100 -3.57 -0.56 -15.79
CA VAL A 100 -2.54 -1.08 -16.70
C VAL A 100 -3.02 -1.08 -18.16
N SER A 101 -4.32 -0.90 -18.42
CA SER A 101 -4.93 -1.01 -19.76
C SER A 101 -4.17 -0.27 -20.86
N ASN A 102 -3.69 0.96 -20.58
CA ASN A 102 -3.02 1.80 -21.56
C ASN A 102 -1.66 1.22 -21.98
N ILE A 103 -1.00 0.50 -21.08
CA ILE A 103 0.29 -0.17 -21.34
C ILE A 103 0.04 -1.48 -22.09
N LEU A 104 -1.02 -2.20 -21.72
CA LEU A 104 -1.42 -3.47 -22.34
C LEU A 104 -1.82 -3.31 -23.81
N GLN A 105 -2.44 -2.18 -24.17
CA GLN A 105 -2.82 -1.86 -25.55
C GLN A 105 -1.62 -1.70 -26.49
N GLN A 106 -0.40 -1.55 -25.95
CA GLN A 106 0.83 -1.39 -26.73
C GLN A 106 1.59 -2.72 -26.93
N GLN A 107 1.09 -3.83 -26.36
CA GLN A 107 1.73 -5.13 -26.35
C GLN A 107 0.94 -6.17 -27.15
N ASP A 108 1.59 -7.27 -27.52
CA ASP A 108 0.93 -8.42 -28.15
C ASP A 108 -0.19 -8.97 -27.27
N LEU A 109 -1.28 -9.44 -27.91
CA LEU A 109 -2.50 -9.87 -27.22
C LEU A 109 -2.25 -10.98 -26.18
N SER A 110 -1.36 -11.93 -26.48
CA SER A 110 -1.00 -13.04 -25.59
C SER A 110 -0.27 -12.55 -24.33
N HIS A 111 0.73 -11.70 -24.49
CA HIS A 111 1.48 -11.10 -23.38
C HIS A 111 0.62 -10.14 -22.57
N ALA A 112 -0.28 -9.41 -23.23
CA ALA A 112 -1.22 -8.53 -22.57
C ALA A 112 -2.19 -9.30 -21.67
N LEU A 113 -2.78 -10.40 -22.14
CA LEU A 113 -3.68 -11.20 -21.33
C LEU A 113 -2.99 -11.80 -20.10
N LEU A 114 -1.76 -12.30 -20.24
CA LEU A 114 -1.00 -12.86 -19.13
C LEU A 114 -0.66 -11.81 -18.06
N LEU A 115 -0.15 -10.64 -18.46
CA LEU A 115 0.19 -9.57 -17.52
C LEU A 115 -1.05 -8.93 -16.89
N GLY A 116 -2.09 -8.68 -17.70
CA GLY A 116 -3.34 -8.08 -17.22
C GLY A 116 -4.06 -8.98 -16.22
N SER A 117 -4.16 -10.28 -16.51
CA SER A 117 -4.77 -11.26 -15.59
C SER A 117 -3.93 -11.43 -14.32
N GLY A 118 -2.59 -11.50 -14.43
CA GLY A 118 -1.70 -11.57 -13.28
C GLY A 118 -1.85 -10.37 -12.34
N CYS A 119 -1.95 -9.16 -12.90
CA CYS A 119 -2.17 -7.94 -12.13
C CYS A 119 -3.55 -7.92 -11.46
N ALA A 120 -4.60 -8.30 -12.18
CA ALA A 120 -5.96 -8.35 -11.64
C ALA A 120 -6.06 -9.34 -10.47
N VAL A 121 -5.45 -10.53 -10.60
CA VAL A 121 -5.42 -11.55 -9.55
C VAL A 121 -4.62 -11.05 -8.35
N TYR A 122 -3.44 -10.45 -8.56
CA TYR A 122 -2.62 -9.92 -7.47
C TYR A 122 -3.30 -8.80 -6.69
N VAL A 123 -3.90 -7.81 -7.37
CA VAL A 123 -4.61 -6.70 -6.71
C VAL A 123 -5.82 -7.23 -5.93
N GLY A 124 -6.61 -8.12 -6.56
CA GLY A 124 -7.74 -8.76 -5.91
C GLY A 124 -7.33 -9.57 -4.67
N TRP A 125 -6.23 -10.32 -4.78
CA TRP A 125 -5.63 -11.08 -3.68
C TRP A 125 -5.25 -10.17 -2.50
N GLN A 126 -4.56 -9.07 -2.76
CA GLN A 126 -4.17 -8.12 -1.71
C GLN A 126 -5.39 -7.52 -1.01
N ILE A 127 -6.41 -7.12 -1.76
CA ILE A 127 -7.64 -6.53 -1.19
C ILE A 127 -8.40 -7.57 -0.35
N PHE A 128 -8.47 -8.81 -0.83
CA PHE A 128 -9.13 -9.90 -0.11
C PHE A 128 -8.49 -10.13 1.27
N TRP A 129 -7.16 -10.31 1.30
CA TRP A 129 -6.47 -10.58 2.55
C TRP A 129 -6.44 -9.36 3.47
N MET A 130 -6.25 -8.15 2.93
CA MET A 130 -6.27 -6.93 3.74
C MET A 130 -7.65 -6.63 4.34
N ASP A 131 -8.77 -6.94 3.67
CA ASP A 131 -10.10 -6.79 4.28
C ASP A 131 -10.29 -7.71 5.49
N THR A 132 -9.68 -8.89 5.49
CA THR A 132 -9.75 -9.78 6.66
C THR A 132 -8.97 -9.29 7.88
N LEU A 133 -8.04 -8.34 7.68
CA LEU A 133 -7.25 -7.71 8.74
C LEU A 133 -7.92 -6.45 9.32
N ARG A 134 -9.06 -6.02 8.77
CA ARG A 134 -9.76 -4.78 9.15
C ARG A 134 -10.07 -4.67 10.65
N ASP A 135 -10.33 -5.80 11.32
CA ASP A 135 -10.75 -5.85 12.73
C ASP A 135 -9.53 -5.87 13.69
N SER A 136 -8.31 -5.93 13.15
CA SER A 136 -7.05 -6.05 13.90
C SER A 136 -6.07 -4.93 13.53
N PRO A 137 -6.15 -3.75 14.16
CA PRO A 137 -5.36 -2.56 13.82
C PRO A 137 -3.85 -2.81 13.72
N ALA A 138 -3.28 -3.54 14.69
CA ALA A 138 -1.85 -3.83 14.74
C ALA A 138 -1.38 -4.72 13.57
N ARG A 139 -2.24 -5.66 13.15
CA ARG A 139 -1.95 -6.56 12.02
C ARG A 139 -2.10 -5.84 10.69
N ALA A 140 -3.14 -5.00 10.55
CA ALA A 140 -3.33 -4.18 9.37
C ALA A 140 -2.20 -3.16 9.18
N GLY A 141 -1.77 -2.50 10.26
CA GLY A 141 -0.66 -1.55 10.23
C GLY A 141 0.68 -2.18 9.86
N SER A 142 1.02 -3.33 10.46
CA SER A 142 2.28 -4.06 10.16
C SER A 142 2.28 -4.60 8.73
N ALA A 143 1.19 -5.24 8.30
CA ALA A 143 1.04 -5.66 6.92
C ALA A 143 1.18 -4.47 5.96
N GLY A 144 0.54 -3.34 6.26
CA GLY A 144 0.56 -2.15 5.42
C GLY A 144 1.94 -1.49 5.32
N MET A 145 2.65 -1.39 6.45
CA MET A 145 4.02 -0.87 6.51
C MET A 145 4.98 -1.75 5.71
N ALA A 146 4.95 -3.07 5.94
CA ALA A 146 5.81 -4.00 5.23
C ALA A 146 5.47 -4.09 3.74
N LEU A 147 4.19 -4.05 3.38
CA LEU A 147 3.75 -4.01 1.99
C LEU A 147 4.28 -2.77 1.29
N GLY A 148 4.08 -1.57 1.86
CA GLY A 148 4.57 -0.32 1.28
C GLY A 148 6.10 -0.25 1.19
N LEU A 149 6.82 -0.74 2.22
CA LEU A 149 8.28 -0.84 2.18
C LEU A 149 8.75 -1.84 1.12
N GLY A 150 8.11 -3.00 1.03
CA GLY A 150 8.45 -4.06 0.09
C GLY A 150 8.21 -3.63 -1.36
N THR A 151 7.03 -3.08 -1.67
CA THR A 151 6.75 -2.55 -3.02
C THR A 151 7.61 -1.34 -3.33
N GLY A 152 7.78 -0.42 -2.39
CA GLY A 152 8.58 0.80 -2.60
C GLY A 152 10.06 0.51 -2.78
N GLY A 153 10.65 -0.33 -1.93
CA GLY A 153 12.03 -0.76 -2.03
C GLY A 153 12.31 -1.56 -3.30
N SER A 154 11.39 -2.45 -3.69
CA SER A 154 11.51 -3.18 -4.96
C SER A 154 11.39 -2.23 -6.16
N ALA A 155 10.46 -1.26 -6.12
CA ALA A 155 10.29 -0.27 -7.19
C ALA A 155 11.51 0.66 -7.36
N LEU A 156 12.22 1.00 -6.26
CA LEU A 156 13.49 1.73 -6.34
C LEU A 156 14.52 0.96 -7.17
N LEU A 157 14.62 -0.35 -6.92
CA LEU A 157 15.56 -1.22 -7.64
C LEU A 157 15.16 -1.38 -9.12
N GLY A 158 13.86 -1.38 -9.43
CA GLY A 158 13.34 -1.35 -10.81
C GLY A 158 13.46 0.01 -11.52
N ALA A 159 14.28 0.94 -11.01
CA ALA A 159 14.49 2.28 -11.56
C ALA A 159 13.23 3.17 -11.61
N SER A 160 12.23 2.94 -10.74
CA SER A 160 11.04 3.79 -10.64
C SER A 160 11.00 4.56 -9.33
N ALA A 161 11.70 5.69 -9.29
CA ALA A 161 11.75 6.58 -8.12
C ALA A 161 10.35 7.09 -7.70
N LEU A 162 9.47 7.34 -8.67
CA LEU A 162 8.12 7.83 -8.40
C LEU A 162 7.25 6.76 -7.71
N LEU A 163 7.19 5.54 -8.27
CA LEU A 163 6.43 4.43 -7.67
C LEU A 163 6.97 4.07 -6.28
N ALA A 164 8.28 4.16 -6.12
CA ALA A 164 8.94 4.03 -4.84
C ALA A 164 8.47 5.07 -3.83
N GLN A 165 8.53 6.36 -4.15
CA GLN A 165 8.10 7.44 -3.25
C GLN A 165 6.63 7.28 -2.83
N LEU A 166 5.75 6.89 -3.77
CA LEU A 166 4.32 6.68 -3.49
C LEU A 166 4.07 5.45 -2.61
N SER A 167 4.86 4.38 -2.75
CA SER A 167 4.70 3.17 -1.92
C SER A 167 5.36 3.34 -0.55
N LEU A 168 6.50 4.02 -0.48
CA LEU A 168 7.19 4.37 0.76
C LEU A 168 6.38 5.36 1.60
N SER A 169 5.61 6.25 0.98
CA SER A 169 4.74 7.17 1.72
C SER A 169 3.61 6.45 2.44
N LEU A 170 3.04 5.41 1.82
CA LEU A 170 2.08 4.53 2.47
C LEU A 170 2.71 3.75 3.61
N ALA A 171 3.96 3.30 3.42
CA ALA A 171 4.70 2.62 4.45
C ALA A 171 4.96 3.53 5.66
N ALA A 172 5.34 4.78 5.39
CA ALA A 172 5.53 5.81 6.40
C ALA A 172 4.22 6.15 7.12
N ALA A 173 3.11 6.29 6.39
CA ALA A 173 1.79 6.55 6.98
C ALA A 173 1.30 5.38 7.84
N ALA A 174 1.49 4.13 7.39
CA ALA A 174 1.18 2.94 8.17
C ALA A 174 2.11 2.81 9.40
N GLY A 175 3.39 3.17 9.26
CA GLY A 175 4.35 3.25 10.36
C GLY A 175 3.96 4.28 11.42
N ALA A 176 3.48 5.46 11.00
CA ALA A 176 2.96 6.49 11.92
C ALA A 176 1.76 5.97 12.71
N TYR A 177 0.84 5.26 12.04
CA TYR A 177 -0.32 4.65 12.68
C TYR A 177 0.09 3.59 13.71
N LEU A 178 1.06 2.73 13.39
CA LEU A 178 1.61 1.75 14.33
C LEU A 178 2.31 2.40 15.51
N LEU A 179 3.07 3.47 15.28
CA LEU A 179 3.78 4.19 16.33
C LEU A 179 2.78 4.83 17.28
N LEU A 180 1.74 5.49 16.77
CA LEU A 180 0.67 6.05 17.60
C LEU A 180 -0.01 4.96 18.43
N GLN A 181 -0.30 3.80 17.82
CA GLN A 181 -0.88 2.66 18.53
C GLN A 181 0.05 2.11 19.62
N ALA A 182 1.34 2.02 19.34
CA ALA A 182 2.34 1.55 20.30
C ALA A 182 2.49 2.53 21.47
N VAL A 183 2.53 3.83 21.20
CA VAL A 183 2.65 4.88 22.23
C VAL A 183 1.39 4.92 23.10
N ALA A 184 0.21 5.03 22.48
CA ALA A 184 -1.08 5.12 23.17
C ALA A 184 -1.50 3.83 23.86
N ASN A 185 -0.85 2.69 23.53
CA ASN A 185 -1.15 1.35 24.04
C ASN A 185 -2.66 0.99 23.99
N SER A 186 -3.36 1.52 23.00
CA SER A 186 -4.80 1.37 22.81
C SER A 186 -5.09 0.93 21.37
N ARG A 187 -6.18 0.18 21.17
CA ARG A 187 -6.58 -0.24 19.82
C ARG A 187 -7.23 0.93 19.11
N LEU A 188 -6.49 1.53 18.18
CA LEU A 188 -7.06 2.54 17.31
C LEU A 188 -8.14 1.91 16.42
N PRO A 189 -9.23 2.64 16.12
CA PRO A 189 -10.24 2.18 15.19
C PRO A 189 -9.59 2.03 13.81
N CYS A 190 -9.37 0.78 13.43
CA CYS A 190 -8.98 0.37 12.10
C CYS A 190 -10.21 -0.28 11.46
N GLY A 191 -10.35 -0.09 10.17
CA GLY A 191 -11.48 -0.55 9.41
C GLY A 191 -11.16 -0.51 7.94
N ARG A 192 -12.19 -0.64 7.11
CA ARG A 192 -12.03 -0.58 5.64
C ARG A 192 -11.45 0.74 5.14
N THR A 193 -11.61 1.81 5.91
CA THR A 193 -11.02 3.12 5.64
C THR A 193 -9.50 3.11 5.64
N PHE A 194 -8.88 2.16 6.36
CA PHE A 194 -7.44 1.95 6.37
C PHE A 194 -7.02 0.90 5.33
N THR A 195 -7.68 -0.26 5.34
CA THR A 195 -7.20 -1.43 4.58
C THR A 195 -7.47 -1.35 3.08
N LEU A 196 -8.60 -0.76 2.66
CA LEU A 196 -8.94 -0.68 1.23
C LEU A 196 -7.99 0.25 0.46
N PRO A 197 -7.79 1.52 0.86
CA PRO A 197 -6.88 2.40 0.12
C PRO A 197 -5.44 1.89 0.11
N LEU A 198 -5.00 1.28 1.21
CA LEU A 198 -3.65 0.73 1.28
C LEU A 198 -3.48 -0.43 0.30
N ALA A 199 -4.40 -1.41 0.33
CA ALA A 199 -4.33 -2.58 -0.53
C ALA A 199 -4.46 -2.23 -2.01
N THR A 200 -5.32 -1.26 -2.36
CA THR A 200 -5.48 -0.82 -3.75
C THR A 200 -4.21 -0.13 -4.24
N ILE A 201 -3.66 0.83 -3.50
CA ILE A 201 -2.50 1.60 -3.98
C ILE A 201 -1.25 0.71 -4.02
N VAL A 202 -0.95 -0.05 -2.96
CA VAL A 202 0.20 -0.97 -2.94
C VAL A 202 0.02 -2.10 -3.97
N GLY A 203 -1.19 -2.65 -4.10
CA GLY A 203 -1.47 -3.72 -5.06
C GLY A 203 -1.21 -3.26 -6.50
N VAL A 204 -1.73 -2.09 -6.85
CA VAL A 204 -1.53 -1.51 -8.19
C VAL A 204 -0.09 -1.05 -8.38
N SER A 205 0.56 -0.48 -7.35
CA SER A 205 1.96 -0.05 -7.46
C SER A 205 2.91 -1.22 -7.69
N GLY A 206 2.69 -2.36 -7.03
CA GLY A 206 3.44 -3.59 -7.29
C GLY A 206 3.28 -4.09 -8.72
N CYS A 207 2.06 -4.07 -9.27
CA CYS A 207 1.80 -4.43 -10.67
C CYS A 207 2.54 -3.51 -11.64
N LEU A 208 2.42 -2.20 -11.43
CA LEU A 208 3.13 -1.21 -12.22
C LEU A 208 4.64 -1.41 -12.12
N ALA A 209 5.16 -1.74 -10.95
CA ALA A 209 6.59 -1.98 -10.79
C ALA A 209 7.10 -3.17 -11.61
N VAL A 210 6.32 -4.25 -11.75
CA VAL A 210 6.67 -5.37 -12.66
C VAL A 210 6.64 -4.95 -14.13
N ILE A 211 5.63 -4.18 -14.52
CA ILE A 211 5.40 -3.86 -15.94
C ILE A 211 6.29 -2.72 -16.43
N THR A 212 6.40 -1.63 -15.67
CA THR A 212 7.13 -0.42 -16.07
C THR A 212 8.58 -0.43 -15.58
N ALA A 213 8.83 -1.04 -14.43
CA ALA A 213 10.15 -1.07 -13.77
C ALA A 213 10.90 -2.38 -14.05
N GLN A 214 10.37 -3.21 -14.96
CA GLN A 214 10.93 -4.51 -15.38
C GLN A 214 11.31 -5.44 -14.23
N LEU A 215 10.61 -5.33 -13.09
CA LEU A 215 10.87 -6.21 -11.96
C LEU A 215 10.47 -7.65 -12.31
N PRO A 216 11.22 -8.64 -11.81
CA PRO A 216 10.85 -10.03 -11.97
C PRO A 216 9.48 -10.33 -11.33
N TRP A 217 8.64 -11.05 -12.08
CA TRP A 217 7.28 -11.39 -11.67
C TRP A 217 7.21 -12.20 -10.35
N TYR A 218 8.26 -12.97 -10.01
CA TYR A 218 8.33 -13.77 -8.79
C TYR A 218 8.40 -12.94 -7.50
N VAL A 219 8.57 -11.62 -7.58
CA VAL A 219 8.50 -10.72 -6.42
C VAL A 219 7.04 -10.52 -5.96
N LEU A 220 6.07 -10.56 -6.87
CA LEU A 220 4.66 -10.34 -6.55
C LEU A 220 4.08 -11.39 -5.58
N PRO A 221 4.31 -12.71 -5.76
CA PRO A 221 3.85 -13.72 -4.80
C PRO A 221 4.36 -13.47 -3.38
N LEU A 222 5.63 -13.03 -3.23
CA LEU A 222 6.23 -12.80 -1.93
C LEU A 222 5.63 -11.57 -1.23
N LEU A 223 5.35 -10.51 -1.99
CA LEU A 223 4.60 -9.36 -1.50
C LEU A 223 3.14 -9.73 -1.18
N GLY A 224 2.53 -10.62 -1.97
CA GLY A 224 1.20 -11.16 -1.73
C GLY A 224 1.08 -12.06 -0.50
N ALA A 225 2.22 -12.57 0.01
CA ALA A 225 2.28 -13.37 1.23
C ALA A 225 2.33 -12.51 2.52
N ILE A 226 2.63 -11.21 2.42
CA ILE A 226 2.71 -10.32 3.60
C ILE A 226 1.41 -10.29 4.42
N PRO A 227 0.21 -10.07 3.83
CA PRO A 227 -1.02 -10.05 4.63
C PRO A 227 -1.40 -11.44 5.18
N LEU A 228 -0.93 -12.53 4.54
CA LEU A 228 -1.07 -13.89 5.08
C LEU A 228 -0.24 -14.08 6.35
N LEU A 229 1.01 -13.61 6.35
CA LEU A 229 1.89 -13.69 7.52
C LEU A 229 1.39 -12.83 8.68
N ALA A 230 0.80 -11.67 8.38
CA ALA A 230 0.17 -10.84 9.39
C ALA A 230 -1.01 -11.53 10.11
N LYS A 231 -1.54 -12.63 9.57
CA LYS A 231 -2.58 -13.44 10.24
C LYS A 231 -2.05 -14.42 11.28
N ILE A 232 -0.74 -14.70 11.31
CA ILE A 232 -0.18 -15.66 12.25
C ILE A 232 -0.64 -15.31 13.67
N PRO A 233 -1.26 -16.25 14.40
CA PRO A 233 -1.82 -15.97 15.72
C PRO A 233 -0.69 -15.68 16.71
N VAL A 234 -0.44 -14.40 16.96
CA VAL A 234 0.41 -13.95 18.07
C VAL A 234 -0.41 -14.00 19.36
N SER A 235 0.17 -14.55 20.43
CA SER A 235 -0.50 -14.74 21.72
C SER A 235 -1.16 -13.45 22.22
N ASN A 236 -2.45 -13.55 22.55
CA ASN A 236 -3.24 -12.45 23.12
C ASN A 236 -2.78 -12.02 24.52
N GLN A 237 -1.90 -12.80 25.17
CA GLN A 237 -1.33 -12.46 26.48
C GLN A 237 -0.20 -11.43 26.37
N MET A 238 0.32 -11.17 25.18
CA MET A 238 1.35 -10.15 24.95
C MET A 238 0.73 -8.75 24.88
N GLY A 239 1.43 -7.75 25.44
CA GLY A 239 1.04 -6.35 25.29
C GLY A 239 1.00 -5.91 23.82
N LEU A 240 0.13 -4.93 23.50
CA LEU A 240 -0.03 -4.44 22.12
C LEU A 240 1.29 -3.98 21.48
N ARG A 241 2.21 -3.42 22.26
CA ARG A 241 3.54 -3.01 21.81
C ARG A 241 4.38 -4.18 21.28
N SER A 242 4.48 -5.27 22.04
CA SER A 242 5.27 -6.43 21.63
C SER A 242 4.59 -7.19 20.48
N GLN A 243 3.25 -7.22 20.46
CA GLN A 243 2.51 -7.78 19.33
C GLN A 243 2.78 -7.01 18.03
N SER A 244 2.69 -5.68 18.05
CA SER A 244 2.99 -4.85 16.87
C SER A 244 4.45 -5.02 16.45
N PHE A 245 5.39 -5.08 17.39
CA PHE A 245 6.81 -5.25 17.08
C PHE A 245 7.10 -6.60 16.41
N LEU A 246 6.60 -7.70 16.97
CA LEU A 246 6.79 -9.05 16.41
C LEU A 246 6.14 -9.18 15.02
N LEU A 247 4.92 -8.67 14.85
CA LEU A 247 4.23 -8.71 13.57
C LEU A 247 4.99 -7.89 12.52
N SER A 248 5.43 -6.68 12.87
CA SER A 248 6.25 -5.86 11.97
C SER A 248 7.53 -6.58 11.59
N LEU A 249 8.25 -7.17 12.54
CA LEU A 249 9.47 -7.94 12.27
C LEU A 249 9.22 -9.10 11.28
N LEU A 250 8.16 -9.87 11.51
CA LEU A 250 7.77 -11.00 10.64
C LEU A 250 7.40 -10.54 9.23
N THR A 251 6.54 -9.52 9.11
CA THR A 251 6.12 -9.00 7.81
C THR A 251 7.27 -8.33 7.05
N MET A 252 8.19 -7.70 7.78
CA MET A 252 9.35 -7.01 7.21
C MET A 252 10.40 -8.00 6.72
N GLY A 253 10.47 -9.22 7.27
CA GLY A 253 11.26 -10.32 6.71
C GLY A 253 10.86 -10.66 5.28
N CYS A 254 9.56 -10.70 4.97
CA CYS A 254 9.10 -10.91 3.60
C CYS A 254 9.33 -9.70 2.69
N ALA A 255 9.16 -8.49 3.21
CA ALA A 255 9.51 -7.28 2.46
C ALA A 255 11.00 -7.26 2.10
N ALA A 256 11.88 -7.62 3.05
CA ALA A 256 13.32 -7.73 2.82
C ALA A 256 13.64 -8.83 1.81
N GLY A 257 12.97 -9.98 1.87
CA GLY A 257 13.10 -11.05 0.87
C GLY A 257 12.70 -10.59 -0.53
N ALA A 258 11.63 -9.78 -0.65
CA ALA A 258 11.16 -9.22 -1.93
C ALA A 258 12.19 -8.25 -2.52
N ILE A 259 12.72 -7.37 -1.68
CA ILE A 259 13.78 -6.42 -2.06
C ILE A 259 15.06 -7.17 -2.46
N TYR A 260 15.46 -8.19 -1.70
CA TYR A 260 16.63 -9.01 -2.02
C TYR A 260 16.46 -9.75 -3.35
N MET A 261 15.28 -10.32 -3.60
CA MET A 261 14.95 -10.96 -4.86
C MET A 261 14.98 -9.98 -6.04
N ALA A 262 14.42 -8.79 -5.87
CA ALA A 262 14.51 -7.72 -6.87
C ALA A 262 15.97 -7.32 -7.13
N TRP A 263 16.78 -7.18 -6.07
CA TRP A 263 18.20 -6.84 -6.16
C TRP A 263 19.01 -7.92 -6.88
N SER A 264 18.74 -9.19 -6.58
CA SER A 264 19.44 -10.32 -7.21
C SER A 264 19.18 -10.44 -8.72
N ALA A 265 18.05 -9.92 -9.21
CA ALA A 265 17.70 -9.94 -10.63
C ALA A 265 18.19 -8.71 -11.39
N VAL A 266 18.02 -7.52 -10.79
CA VAL A 266 18.28 -6.24 -11.48
C VAL A 266 19.71 -5.74 -11.23
N GLY A 267 20.36 -6.18 -10.15
CA GLY A 267 21.66 -5.67 -9.71
C GLY A 267 21.53 -4.41 -8.85
N ALA A 268 22.66 -3.74 -8.57
CA ALA A 268 22.65 -2.49 -7.82
C ALA A 268 21.95 -1.38 -8.64
N PRO A 269 21.14 -0.52 -8.00
CA PRO A 269 20.54 0.61 -8.70
C PRO A 269 21.65 1.51 -9.27
N PRO A 270 21.49 2.08 -10.48
CA PRO A 270 22.41 3.09 -10.96
C PRO A 270 22.32 4.29 -9.99
N LEU A 271 23.39 4.52 -9.24
CA LEU A 271 23.52 5.65 -8.31
C LEU A 271 23.67 6.97 -9.07
#